data_AF-A0A5E3WNW5-F1
#
_entry.id   AF-A0A5E3WNW5-F1
#
_cell.length_a   1.000
_cell.length_b   1.000
_cell.length_c   1.000
_cell.angle_alpha   90.00
_cell.angle_beta   90.00
_cell.angle_gamma   90.00
#
_symmetry.space_group_name_H-M   'P 1'
#
loop_
_entity.id
_entity.type
_entity.pdbx_description
1 polymer ?
#
loop_
_entity_poly.entity_id
_entity_poly.type
_entity_poly.pdbx_seq_one_letter_code
_entity_poly.pdbx_strand_id
1 'polypeptide(L)'
;MSEMTDSQLPVLGPQRASRPGSLYKEIHLRIHLDGCKGLPQSRTLSESSASRKFHVGIWYILGRDDGNSVYSSHVYEGTGCLRGTVQWDETLYITCLEHSLVRIALSEAGYGEICECVCIAGDLTQVPSVSLKPTSWTHFLYDTNTESTLFLSVSVVSADCGDENCEFANASSMVFERDYVPSESQSPASSWEVAFRGLSSFAGATSRANIASNAYAMCWTQRWIYKAYQTRSTRQSDHPQIDNLLKILTTAVNTCVQVQDSRVLHRRDCIEQITTQLNSLAILMEELAGNHDSGPTEYREEELARLVVILVSPDPFTGVTSTSTGGDWTALFGTVAKDALLFTLEGIVQSSDAFPPLKSAASGLLFFATSADMASSNKKHIRDIHKRVNSLAASLKRGAAEGSMLAPAHQDAISALAADISALKDDLESIVNERKSRFRRYFSAKRHREELQDIVWQLDNARSNYTTAVATLNATTNAQVLAHVRALTVVMGVNPIHLPGTRPVDAVSFPFGSSRIEEVGA
;
A
#
# COMPACT_ATOMS: atom_id res chain seq x y z
N MET A 1 -4.21 77.48 36.56
CA MET A 1 -3.68 76.95 35.28
C MET A 1 -3.91 75.46 35.32
N SER A 2 -4.94 74.99 34.61
CA SER A 2 -5.42 73.61 34.63
C SER A 2 -5.03 72.97 33.31
N GLU A 3 -4.24 71.92 33.35
CA GLU A 3 -3.84 71.13 32.19
C GLU A 3 -5.08 70.45 31.59
N MET A 4 -5.39 70.81 30.34
CA MET A 4 -6.32 70.09 29.49
C MET A 4 -5.62 68.83 29.00
N THR A 5 -6.00 67.67 29.53
CA THR A 5 -5.73 66.37 28.94
C THR A 5 -6.51 66.25 27.64
N ASP A 6 -5.80 66.31 26.50
CA ASP A 6 -6.34 65.99 25.18
C ASP A 6 -6.81 64.52 25.17
N SER A 7 -8.13 64.34 25.22
CA SER A 7 -8.77 63.06 24.99
C SER A 7 -8.62 62.70 23.52
N GLN A 8 -7.67 61.81 23.22
CA GLN A 8 -7.60 61.13 21.93
C GLN A 8 -8.91 60.35 21.74
N LEU A 9 -9.81 60.92 20.93
CA LEU A 9 -11.01 60.25 20.47
C LEU A 9 -10.61 58.95 19.75
N PRO A 10 -11.27 57.81 20.02
CA PRO A 10 -11.01 56.59 19.29
C PRO A 10 -11.29 56.82 17.81
N VAL A 11 -10.24 56.73 16.99
CA VAL A 11 -10.34 56.81 15.53
C VAL A 11 -11.14 55.59 15.06
N LEU A 12 -12.46 55.76 14.93
CA LEU A 12 -13.39 54.83 14.29
C LEU A 12 -13.18 54.87 12.77
N GLY A 13 -12.00 54.46 12.32
CA GLY A 13 -11.76 54.08 10.94
C GLY A 13 -12.16 52.61 10.74
N PRO A 14 -12.53 52.18 9.52
CA PRO A 14 -12.70 50.76 9.24
C PRO A 14 -11.43 50.03 9.65
N GLN A 15 -11.53 49.15 10.66
CA GLN A 15 -10.44 48.26 11.04
C GLN A 15 -10.06 47.48 9.80
N ARG A 16 -8.94 47.86 9.16
CA ARG A 16 -8.34 47.03 8.12
C ARG A 16 -8.10 45.68 8.76
N ALA A 17 -8.83 44.67 8.32
CA ALA A 17 -8.68 43.29 8.76
C ALA A 17 -7.19 42.99 8.90
N SER A 18 -6.79 42.56 10.11
CA SER A 18 -5.44 42.09 10.35
C SER A 18 -5.11 41.05 9.29
N ARG A 19 -3.93 41.14 8.67
CA ARG A 19 -3.52 40.14 7.69
C ARG A 19 -3.55 38.77 8.40
N PRO A 20 -4.06 37.72 7.75
CA PRO A 20 -3.96 36.39 8.31
C PRO A 20 -2.48 36.11 8.62
N GLY A 21 -2.21 35.53 9.79
CA GLY A 21 -0.85 35.14 10.18
C GLY A 21 -0.22 34.29 9.08
N SER A 22 1.05 34.54 8.76
CA SER A 22 1.76 33.80 7.72
C SER A 22 1.80 32.31 8.09
N LEU A 23 1.29 31.45 7.21
CA LEU A 23 1.32 29.99 7.37
C LEU A 23 2.70 29.46 7.76
N TYR A 24 3.76 30.09 7.24
CA TYR A 24 5.14 29.71 7.46
C TYR A 24 6.04 30.93 7.56
N LYS A 25 7.19 30.72 8.20
CA LYS A 25 8.31 31.65 8.15
C LYS A 25 8.88 31.66 6.73
N GLU A 26 8.96 32.85 6.14
CA GLU A 26 9.73 33.07 4.91
C GLU A 26 11.23 32.98 5.24
N ILE A 27 11.97 32.24 4.43
CA ILE A 27 13.41 32.10 4.53
C ILE A 27 14.05 32.54 3.21
N HIS A 28 15.22 33.16 3.32
CA HIS A 28 16.04 33.58 2.19
C HIS A 28 17.18 32.58 2.04
N LEU A 29 17.24 31.89 0.92
CA LEU A 29 18.27 30.90 0.64
C LEU A 29 19.26 31.47 -0.38
N ARG A 30 20.54 31.43 -0.04
CA ARG A 30 21.66 31.60 -0.96
C ARG A 30 22.14 30.22 -1.37
N ILE A 31 22.06 29.91 -2.65
CA ILE A 31 22.37 28.61 -3.25
C ILE A 31 23.57 28.80 -4.17
N HIS A 32 24.74 28.35 -3.75
CA HIS A 32 25.91 28.25 -4.62
C HIS A 32 25.85 26.92 -5.39
N LEU A 33 25.87 26.99 -6.71
CA LEU A 33 25.92 25.83 -7.59
C LEU A 33 27.39 25.58 -7.92
N ASP A 34 27.93 24.41 -7.56
CA ASP A 34 29.33 24.04 -7.83
C ASP A 34 29.45 23.29 -9.17
N GLY A 35 28.53 22.37 -9.45
CA GLY A 35 28.62 21.51 -10.63
C GLY A 35 27.75 20.27 -10.55
N CYS A 36 27.66 19.53 -11.65
CA CYS A 36 26.92 18.27 -11.71
C CYS A 36 27.77 17.18 -12.33
N LYS A 37 27.64 15.96 -11.83
CA LYS A 37 28.32 14.74 -12.33
C LYS A 37 27.31 13.66 -12.68
N GLY A 38 27.70 12.76 -13.57
CA GLY A 38 26.85 11.63 -13.97
C GLY A 38 25.73 12.07 -14.90
N LEU A 39 26.00 13.04 -15.79
CA LEU A 39 25.04 13.49 -16.78
C LEU A 39 24.62 12.33 -17.71
N PRO A 40 23.34 12.25 -18.11
CA PRO A 40 22.86 11.26 -19.07
C PRO A 40 23.66 11.31 -20.39
N GLN A 41 24.05 10.15 -20.90
CA GLN A 41 24.73 10.03 -22.19
C GLN A 41 23.72 9.87 -23.31
N SER A 42 23.81 10.72 -24.34
CA SER A 42 22.96 10.61 -25.53
C SER A 42 23.09 9.23 -26.17
N ARG A 43 21.95 8.65 -26.57
CA ARG A 43 21.89 7.34 -27.22
C ARG A 43 22.52 7.35 -28.61
N THR A 44 22.50 8.49 -29.30
CA THR A 44 23.06 8.63 -30.65
C THR A 44 24.52 9.07 -30.60
N LEU A 45 25.42 8.10 -30.70
CA LEU A 45 26.87 8.31 -30.89
C LEU A 45 27.22 9.18 -32.13
N SER A 46 26.27 9.33 -33.05
CA SER A 46 26.48 9.89 -34.38
C SER A 46 26.17 11.39 -34.52
N GLU A 47 25.49 12.04 -33.56
CA GLU A 47 24.78 13.29 -33.88
C GLU A 47 25.26 14.59 -33.25
N SER A 48 26.21 14.62 -32.31
CA SER A 48 26.80 15.93 -31.99
C SER A 48 28.27 15.87 -31.58
N SER A 49 29.12 16.31 -32.52
CA SER A 49 30.38 16.96 -32.17
C SER A 49 30.16 18.30 -31.47
N ALA A 50 28.92 18.81 -31.44
CA ALA A 50 28.57 20.04 -30.74
C ALA A 50 28.50 19.82 -29.23
N SER A 51 29.19 20.68 -28.48
CA SER A 51 29.18 20.70 -27.03
C SER A 51 27.75 20.91 -26.50
N ARG A 52 27.29 19.99 -25.66
CA ARG A 52 25.99 20.06 -24.98
C ARG A 52 26.01 21.21 -23.97
N LYS A 53 24.89 21.93 -23.84
CA LYS A 53 24.74 23.03 -22.89
C LYS A 53 23.67 22.68 -21.88
N PHE A 54 23.92 23.02 -20.62
CA PHE A 54 23.03 22.74 -19.50
C PHE A 54 22.77 23.98 -18.67
N HIS A 55 21.61 24.04 -18.04
CA HIS A 55 21.29 24.99 -16.98
C HIS A 55 20.48 24.29 -15.88
N VAL A 56 20.46 24.90 -14.70
CA VAL A 56 19.68 24.44 -13.54
C VAL A 56 18.52 25.40 -13.34
N GLY A 57 17.28 24.89 -13.30
CA GLY A 57 16.11 25.61 -12.85
C GLY A 57 15.77 25.24 -11.41
N ILE A 58 15.39 26.23 -10.59
CA ILE A 58 14.92 26.03 -9.22
C ILE A 58 13.55 26.68 -9.08
N TRP A 59 12.52 25.88 -8.83
CA TRP A 59 11.15 26.33 -8.61
C TRP A 59 10.78 26.24 -7.13
N TYR A 60 10.09 27.26 -6.63
CA TYR A 60 9.75 27.39 -5.23
C TYR A 60 8.43 28.16 -5.03
N ILE A 61 7.86 28.02 -3.83
CA ILE A 61 6.65 28.74 -3.41
C ILE A 61 7.06 30.00 -2.65
N LEU A 62 6.61 31.16 -3.14
CA LEU A 62 6.79 32.47 -2.49
C LEU A 62 5.46 32.99 -1.96
N GLY A 63 5.50 33.77 -0.89
CA GLY A 63 4.31 34.31 -0.24
C GLY A 63 3.47 35.31 -1.03
N ARG A 64 3.87 35.74 -2.23
CA ARG A 64 3.18 36.82 -2.97
C ARG A 64 2.91 36.60 -4.46
N ASP A 65 3.35 35.51 -5.09
CA ASP A 65 3.32 35.44 -6.55
C ASP A 65 2.95 34.07 -7.14
N ASP A 66 2.67 34.06 -8.45
CA ASP A 66 2.27 32.95 -9.32
C ASP A 66 3.39 31.92 -9.55
N GLY A 67 4.08 31.60 -8.46
CA GLY A 67 5.19 30.68 -8.25
C GLY A 67 6.43 30.99 -9.07
N ASN A 68 7.54 30.97 -8.36
CA ASN A 68 8.77 31.57 -8.83
C ASN A 68 9.76 30.51 -9.26
N SER A 69 10.57 30.89 -10.24
CA SER A 69 11.68 30.10 -10.72
C SER A 69 12.90 30.99 -10.87
N VAL A 70 14.06 30.50 -10.45
CA VAL A 70 15.36 31.06 -10.81
C VAL A 70 16.10 30.06 -11.69
N TYR A 71 16.84 30.56 -12.68
CA TYR A 71 17.62 29.75 -13.60
C TYR A 71 19.09 30.14 -13.48
N SER A 72 19.97 29.15 -13.51
CA SER A 72 21.40 29.38 -13.67
C SER A 72 21.74 29.75 -15.10
N SER A 73 22.96 30.26 -15.29
CA SER A 73 23.59 30.42 -16.59
C SER A 73 23.74 29.08 -17.34
N HIS A 74 23.82 29.18 -18.67
CA HIS A 74 24.07 28.02 -19.51
C HIS A 74 25.57 27.70 -19.52
N VAL A 75 25.93 26.47 -19.17
CA VAL A 75 27.32 25.98 -19.15
C VAL A 75 27.48 24.79 -20.09
N TYR A 76 28.67 24.62 -20.64
CA TYR A 76 28.97 23.51 -21.54
C TYR A 76 29.41 22.26 -20.79
N GLU A 77 29.06 21.10 -21.31
CA GLU A 77 29.61 19.81 -20.83
C GLU A 77 31.14 19.79 -20.97
N GLY A 78 31.80 19.22 -19.97
CA GLY A 78 33.22 18.91 -20.04
C GLY A 78 33.55 17.97 -21.21
N THR A 79 34.78 18.07 -21.72
CA THR A 79 35.30 17.22 -22.81
C THR A 79 36.31 16.21 -22.30
N GLY A 80 36.60 15.17 -23.08
CA GLY A 80 37.60 14.16 -22.74
C GLY A 80 37.31 13.44 -21.42
N CYS A 81 38.22 13.53 -20.45
CA CYS A 81 38.06 12.93 -19.13
C CYS A 81 37.01 13.61 -18.24
N LEU A 82 36.56 14.83 -18.60
CA LEU A 82 35.51 15.58 -17.91
C LEU A 82 34.13 15.37 -18.53
N ARG A 83 34.01 14.49 -19.53
CA ARG A 83 32.72 14.15 -20.13
C ARG A 83 31.77 13.59 -19.08
N GLY A 84 30.50 13.98 -19.15
CA GLY A 84 29.49 13.67 -18.13
C GLY A 84 29.52 14.60 -16.91
N THR A 85 30.24 15.72 -16.98
CA THR A 85 30.32 16.73 -15.93
C THR A 85 30.11 18.15 -16.45
N VAL A 86 29.64 19.03 -15.57
CA VAL A 86 29.38 20.45 -15.81
C VAL A 86 29.70 21.23 -14.54
N GLN A 87 30.16 22.47 -14.68
CA GLN A 87 30.52 23.35 -13.58
C GLN A 87 29.79 24.68 -13.76
N TRP A 88 28.94 25.02 -12.79
CA TRP A 88 28.46 26.39 -12.59
C TRP A 88 29.34 26.94 -11.47
N ASP A 89 29.74 28.20 -11.51
CA ASP A 89 30.42 28.85 -10.39
C ASP A 89 29.57 30.07 -10.05
N GLU A 90 28.33 29.77 -9.68
CA GLU A 90 27.24 30.72 -9.67
C GLU A 90 26.50 30.67 -8.33
N THR A 91 26.02 31.82 -7.89
CA THR A 91 25.19 31.93 -6.69
C THR A 91 23.81 32.41 -7.08
N LEU A 92 22.79 31.63 -6.73
CA LEU A 92 21.38 31.97 -6.88
C LEU A 92 20.78 32.35 -5.53
N TYR A 93 19.81 33.26 -5.54
CA TYR A 93 19.07 33.67 -4.34
C TYR A 93 17.59 33.41 -4.54
N ILE A 94 16.96 32.77 -3.57
CA ILE A 94 15.51 32.53 -3.56
C ILE A 94 14.91 32.90 -2.21
N THR A 95 13.66 33.36 -2.21
CA THR A 95 12.85 33.55 -1.00
C THR A 95 11.70 32.56 -1.03
N CYS A 96 11.62 31.67 -0.07
CA CYS A 96 10.60 30.62 -0.02
C CYS A 96 10.11 30.37 1.40
N LEU A 97 9.05 29.55 1.54
CA LEU A 97 8.55 29.14 2.84
C LEU A 97 9.40 28.00 3.41
N GLU A 98 9.72 28.03 4.71
CA GLU A 98 10.64 27.08 5.37
C GLU A 98 10.30 25.60 5.12
N HIS A 99 9.01 25.26 5.08
CA HIS A 99 8.53 23.90 4.84
C HIS A 99 8.01 23.66 3.42
N SER A 100 8.22 24.60 2.49
CA SER A 100 7.85 24.39 1.09
C SER A 100 8.78 23.41 0.40
N LEU A 101 8.23 22.75 -0.61
CA LEU A 101 8.95 21.91 -1.55
C LEU A 101 9.66 22.83 -2.56
N VAL A 102 10.95 22.59 -2.72
CA VAL A 102 11.80 23.21 -3.73
C VAL A 102 12.11 22.15 -4.76
N ARG A 103 11.74 22.42 -6.02
CA ARG A 103 12.06 21.57 -7.16
C ARG A 103 13.34 22.10 -7.81
N ILE A 104 14.30 21.21 -8.03
CA ILE A 104 15.53 21.51 -8.76
C ILE A 104 15.53 20.62 -10.00
N ALA A 105 15.60 21.21 -11.19
CA ALA A 105 15.71 20.47 -12.44
C ALA A 105 16.94 20.89 -13.22
N LEU A 106 17.61 19.91 -13.80
CA LEU A 106 18.67 20.05 -14.77
C LEU A 106 18.06 19.97 -16.16
N SER A 107 18.34 20.97 -16.98
CA SER A 107 17.84 21.07 -18.34
C SER A 107 18.98 21.10 -19.35
N GLU A 108 18.79 20.44 -20.49
CA GLU A 108 19.67 20.55 -21.64
C GLU A 108 19.08 21.55 -22.64
N ALA A 109 19.91 22.46 -23.15
CA ALA A 109 19.49 23.44 -24.15
C ALA A 109 18.96 22.73 -25.41
N GLY A 110 17.68 22.97 -25.73
CA GLY A 110 17.00 22.39 -26.89
C GLY A 110 16.10 21.18 -26.58
N TYR A 111 16.29 20.50 -25.45
CA TYR A 111 15.52 19.31 -25.09
C TYR A 111 14.66 19.49 -23.83
N GLY A 112 14.93 20.51 -23.01
CA GLY A 112 14.19 20.77 -21.78
C GLY A 112 14.75 20.01 -20.58
N GLU A 113 13.87 19.68 -19.63
CA GLU A 113 14.24 19.10 -18.33
C GLU A 113 14.58 17.61 -18.44
N ILE A 114 15.83 17.27 -18.13
CA ILE A 114 16.36 15.91 -18.24
C ILE A 114 16.46 15.20 -16.88
N CYS A 115 16.72 15.92 -15.80
CA CYS A 115 16.76 15.33 -14.46
C CYS A 115 16.13 16.29 -13.47
N GLU A 116 15.52 15.75 -12.42
CA GLU A 116 14.91 16.57 -11.37
C GLU A 116 15.01 15.93 -9.98
N CYS A 117 14.95 16.76 -8.95
CA CYS A 117 14.68 16.35 -7.58
C CYS A 117 13.74 17.34 -6.90
N VAL A 118 13.12 16.88 -5.81
CA VAL A 118 12.34 17.75 -4.92
C VAL A 118 12.82 17.54 -3.49
N CYS A 119 13.06 18.65 -2.81
CA CYS A 119 13.58 18.71 -1.45
C CYS A 119 12.72 19.67 -0.62
N ILE A 120 12.69 19.51 0.69
CA ILE A 120 12.12 20.52 1.59
C ILE A 120 13.12 21.66 1.69
N ALA A 121 12.65 22.92 1.65
CA ALA A 121 13.52 24.09 1.67
C ALA A 121 14.49 24.11 2.87
N GLY A 122 14.00 23.78 4.08
CA GLY A 122 14.84 23.65 5.26
C GLY A 122 15.93 22.57 5.13
N ASP A 123 15.62 21.43 4.51
CA ASP A 123 16.55 20.30 4.36
C ASP A 123 17.68 20.60 3.38
N LEU A 124 17.46 21.51 2.41
CA LEU A 124 18.49 21.91 1.44
C LEU A 124 19.73 22.51 2.12
N THR A 125 19.57 23.12 3.30
CA THR A 125 20.69 23.70 4.07
C THR A 125 21.61 22.65 4.70
N GLN A 126 21.17 21.39 4.76
CA GLN A 126 21.88 20.30 5.43
C GLN A 126 22.60 19.36 4.45
N VAL A 127 22.42 19.54 3.14
CA VAL A 127 22.96 18.64 2.12
C VAL A 127 23.98 19.36 1.23
N PRO A 128 25.19 18.80 1.04
CA PRO A 128 26.20 19.36 0.12
C PRO A 128 25.95 18.97 -1.35
N SER A 129 24.98 18.08 -1.59
CA SER A 129 24.64 17.60 -2.92
C SER A 129 23.24 16.99 -2.94
N VAL A 130 22.58 17.05 -4.09
CA VAL A 130 21.28 16.42 -4.33
C VAL A 130 21.37 15.43 -5.50
N SER A 131 20.65 14.31 -5.39
CA SER A 131 20.54 13.33 -6.48
C SER A 131 19.37 13.70 -7.39
N LEU A 132 19.68 14.04 -8.64
CA LEU A 132 18.74 14.36 -9.70
C LEU A 132 18.39 13.09 -10.48
N LYS A 133 17.10 12.83 -10.61
CA LYS A 133 16.58 11.62 -11.24
C LYS A 133 16.10 11.91 -12.65
N PRO A 134 16.31 11.00 -13.61
CA PRO A 134 15.78 11.14 -14.96
C PRO A 134 14.28 11.44 -14.95
N THR A 135 13.84 12.42 -15.75
CA THR A 135 12.40 12.67 -15.96
C THR A 135 11.80 11.56 -16.84
N SER A 136 10.47 11.41 -16.84
CA SER A 136 9.80 10.40 -17.68
C SER A 136 10.12 10.53 -19.17
N TRP A 137 10.41 11.74 -19.64
CA TRP A 137 10.77 12.04 -21.03
C TRP A 137 12.23 11.68 -21.36
N THR A 138 13.08 11.57 -20.35
CA THR A 138 14.52 11.33 -20.52
C THR A 138 14.82 9.99 -21.13
N HIS A 139 14.00 8.97 -20.84
CA HIS A 139 14.14 7.62 -21.42
C HIS A 139 13.97 7.57 -22.95
N PHE A 140 13.32 8.58 -23.56
CA PHE A 140 13.21 8.64 -25.01
C PHE A 140 14.48 9.14 -25.70
N LEU A 141 15.29 9.94 -25.00
CA LEU A 141 16.48 10.59 -25.55
C LEU A 141 17.79 9.94 -25.07
N TYR A 142 17.75 9.33 -23.88
CA TYR A 142 18.92 8.87 -23.16
C TYR A 142 18.79 7.40 -22.76
N ASP A 143 19.86 6.64 -22.94
CA ASP A 143 19.92 5.22 -22.57
C ASP A 143 20.42 5.05 -21.14
N THR A 144 19.87 5.83 -20.20
CA THR A 144 20.41 5.83 -18.84
C THR A 144 19.34 5.98 -17.77
N ASN A 145 19.35 5.05 -16.82
CA ASN A 145 18.68 5.19 -15.53
C ASN A 145 19.63 5.76 -14.46
N THR A 146 20.82 6.25 -14.85
CA THR A 146 21.77 6.83 -13.89
C THR A 146 21.24 8.15 -13.37
N GLU A 147 21.25 8.27 -12.05
CA GLU A 147 21.02 9.54 -11.37
C GLU A 147 22.22 10.45 -11.57
N SER A 148 21.98 11.75 -11.73
CA SER A 148 23.02 12.77 -11.76
C SER A 148 23.16 13.39 -10.37
N THR A 149 24.37 13.70 -9.94
CA THR A 149 24.61 14.33 -8.63
C THR A 149 24.96 15.80 -8.84
N LEU A 150 24.08 16.69 -8.37
CA LEU A 150 24.30 18.13 -8.35
C LEU A 150 24.93 18.53 -7.02
N PHE A 151 26.11 19.13 -7.07
CA PHE A 151 26.84 19.67 -5.92
C PHE A 151 26.45 21.13 -5.72
N LEU A 152 26.04 21.45 -4.50
CA LEU A 152 25.56 22.78 -4.14
C LEU A 152 25.82 23.07 -2.67
N SER A 153 26.02 24.34 -2.34
CA SER A 153 26.14 24.83 -0.97
C SER A 153 25.01 25.81 -0.69
N VAL A 154 24.17 25.52 0.31
CA VAL A 154 23.01 26.35 0.67
C VAL A 154 23.18 26.95 2.05
N SER A 155 22.97 28.26 2.16
CA SER A 155 22.97 28.97 3.43
C SER A 155 21.73 29.87 3.56
N VAL A 156 21.18 29.97 4.77
CA VAL A 156 20.10 30.92 5.07
C VAL A 156 20.71 32.31 5.25
N VAL A 157 20.18 33.29 4.52
CA VAL A 157 20.56 34.71 4.65
C VAL A 157 19.63 35.37 5.67
N SER A 158 20.21 36.04 6.67
CA SER A 158 19.42 36.82 7.63
C SER A 158 18.86 38.07 6.94
N ALA A 159 17.57 38.34 7.13
CA ALA A 159 16.93 39.55 6.60
C ALA A 159 17.52 40.85 7.18
N ASP A 160 18.18 40.78 8.34
CA ASP A 160 18.73 41.94 9.06
C ASP A 160 20.16 42.32 8.64
N CYS A 161 20.78 41.61 7.70
CA CYS A 161 22.11 41.97 7.24
C CYS A 161 21.98 43.13 6.25
N GLY A 162 21.97 44.36 6.77
CA GLY A 162 21.85 45.62 6.03
C GLY A 162 23.02 45.96 5.08
N ASP A 163 23.80 44.97 4.67
CA ASP A 163 24.92 45.15 3.76
C ASP A 163 24.47 45.02 2.29
N GLU A 164 24.33 46.21 1.69
CA GLU A 164 24.82 46.58 0.37
C GLU A 164 24.17 45.92 -0.88
N ASN A 165 23.30 46.70 -1.52
CA ASN A 165 23.25 46.93 -2.97
C ASN A 165 23.04 45.75 -3.94
N CYS A 166 22.53 44.60 -3.51
CA CYS A 166 21.81 43.75 -4.45
C CYS A 166 20.50 44.46 -4.83
N GLU A 167 20.56 45.30 -5.85
CA GLU A 167 19.40 45.87 -6.56
C GLU A 167 18.52 44.73 -7.10
N PHE A 168 17.77 44.08 -6.23
CA PHE A 168 16.54 43.41 -6.63
C PHE A 168 15.56 44.51 -6.98
N ALA A 169 15.68 45.01 -8.20
CA ALA A 169 14.66 45.82 -8.84
C ALA A 169 13.41 44.95 -8.99
N ASN A 170 12.58 44.86 -7.94
CA ASN A 170 11.13 44.80 -8.07
C ASN A 170 10.40 44.79 -6.71
N ALA A 171 9.36 45.62 -6.67
CA ALA A 171 8.27 45.68 -5.70
C ALA A 171 8.61 46.13 -4.27
N SER A 172 8.44 47.44 -4.06
CA SER A 172 8.21 48.11 -2.78
C SER A 172 7.45 47.23 -1.76
N SER A 173 8.21 46.64 -0.84
CA SER A 173 7.67 45.96 0.33
C SER A 173 7.49 46.99 1.45
N MET A 174 6.34 47.66 1.49
CA MET A 174 5.88 48.28 2.74
C MET A 174 5.58 47.16 3.74
N VAL A 175 6.57 46.82 4.55
CA VAL A 175 6.40 45.98 5.74
C VAL A 175 5.68 46.84 6.78
N PHE A 176 4.37 46.62 6.94
CA PHE A 176 3.62 47.18 8.06
C PHE A 176 3.85 46.28 9.27
N GLU A 177 4.75 46.68 10.17
CA GLU A 177 4.70 46.23 11.57
C GLU A 177 3.36 46.69 12.16
N ARG A 178 2.56 45.74 12.63
CA ARG A 178 1.34 46.02 13.40
C ARG A 178 1.36 45.21 14.67
N ASP A 179 1.09 45.88 15.79
CA ASP A 179 0.87 45.27 17.09
C ASP A 179 -0.41 44.40 17.05
N TYR A 180 -0.23 43.09 17.11
CA TYR A 180 -1.33 42.12 17.14
C TYR A 180 -1.86 41.96 18.57
N VAL A 181 -3.15 42.26 18.76
CA VAL A 181 -3.91 41.80 19.93
C VAL A 181 -4.39 40.36 19.66
N PRO A 182 -4.03 39.35 20.47
CA PRO A 182 -4.45 37.97 20.24
C PRO A 182 -5.95 37.82 20.48
N SER A 183 -6.70 37.36 19.49
CA SER A 183 -8.07 36.87 19.67
C SER A 183 -8.07 35.36 19.46
N GLU A 184 -8.47 34.60 20.49
CA GLU A 184 -8.40 33.13 20.61
C GLU A 184 -9.42 32.34 19.76
N SER A 185 -9.88 32.84 18.62
CA SER A 185 -10.62 31.97 17.69
C SER A 185 -9.61 31.01 17.04
N GLN A 186 -9.81 29.69 17.24
CA GLN A 186 -9.01 28.65 16.57
C GLN A 186 -9.06 28.90 15.07
N SER A 187 -7.98 29.49 14.55
CA SER A 187 -7.93 30.04 13.22
C SER A 187 -7.91 28.92 12.18
N PRO A 188 -8.62 29.06 11.04
CA PRO A 188 -8.53 28.12 9.91
C PRO A 188 -7.08 27.90 9.44
N ALA A 189 -6.15 28.81 9.77
CA ALA A 189 -4.72 28.68 9.51
C ALA A 189 -4.11 27.35 10.00
N SER A 190 -4.58 26.78 11.12
CA SER A 190 -4.02 25.53 11.65
C SER A 190 -4.27 24.33 10.72
N SER A 191 -5.44 24.27 10.08
CA SER A 191 -5.78 23.17 9.17
C SER A 191 -4.93 23.19 7.90
N TRP A 192 -4.69 24.39 7.35
CA TRP A 192 -3.80 24.56 6.20
C TRP A 192 -2.37 24.17 6.56
N GLU A 193 -1.84 24.65 7.70
CA GLU A 193 -0.48 24.31 8.13
C GLU A 193 -0.27 22.79 8.28
N VAL A 194 -1.26 22.08 8.84
CA VAL A 194 -1.22 20.62 8.94
C VAL A 194 -1.20 19.97 7.56
N ALA A 195 -2.01 20.45 6.61
CA ALA A 195 -2.03 19.92 5.24
C ALA A 195 -0.68 20.09 4.52
N PHE A 196 -0.09 21.28 4.62
CA PHE A 196 1.22 21.59 4.02
C PHE A 196 2.34 20.74 4.62
N ARG A 197 2.41 20.65 5.96
CA ARG A 197 3.41 19.83 6.65
C ARG A 197 3.25 18.35 6.32
N GLY A 198 2.01 17.87 6.25
CA GLY A 198 1.70 16.53 5.80
C GLY A 198 2.21 16.28 4.38
N LEU A 199 1.96 17.21 3.44
CA LEU A 199 2.39 17.07 2.06
C LEU A 199 3.91 17.06 1.92
N SER A 200 4.61 17.94 2.64
CA SER A 200 6.07 17.94 2.65
C SER A 200 6.63 16.63 3.20
N SER A 201 6.02 16.09 4.26
CA SER A 201 6.40 14.80 4.84
C SER A 201 6.16 13.65 3.86
N PHE A 202 5.02 13.65 3.18
CA PHE A 202 4.67 12.64 2.18
C PHE A 202 5.60 12.71 0.97
N ALA A 203 5.86 13.91 0.44
CA ALA A 203 6.81 14.14 -0.65
C ALA A 203 8.24 13.69 -0.26
N GLY A 204 8.66 13.93 0.98
CA GLY A 204 9.92 13.41 1.50
C GLY A 204 9.97 11.88 1.50
N ALA A 205 8.89 11.21 1.91
CA ALA A 205 8.79 9.75 1.88
C ALA A 205 8.81 9.18 0.46
N THR A 206 8.07 9.78 -0.48
CA THR A 206 8.05 9.33 -1.89
C THR A 206 9.38 9.60 -2.61
N SER A 207 10.07 10.70 -2.26
CA SER A 207 11.40 11.02 -2.77
C SER A 207 12.44 9.98 -2.32
N ARG A 208 12.43 9.60 -1.03
CA ARG A 208 13.27 8.51 -0.48
C ARG A 208 12.96 7.16 -1.13
N ALA A 209 11.69 6.89 -1.43
CA ALA A 209 11.25 5.67 -2.12
C ALA A 209 11.57 5.65 -3.63
N ASN A 210 12.23 6.67 -4.16
CA ASN A 210 12.62 6.77 -5.55
C ASN A 210 11.46 6.75 -6.57
N ILE A 211 10.39 7.48 -6.28
CA ILE A 211 9.25 7.61 -7.18
C ILE A 211 9.30 8.99 -7.87
N ALA A 212 10.20 9.11 -8.86
CA ALA A 212 10.59 10.39 -9.47
C ALA A 212 9.40 11.19 -10.06
N SER A 213 8.48 10.53 -10.78
CA SER A 213 7.29 11.15 -11.38
C SER A 213 6.37 11.86 -10.37
N ASN A 214 6.44 11.49 -9.09
CA ASN A 214 5.59 12.05 -8.05
C ASN A 214 6.13 13.32 -7.42
N ALA A 215 7.44 13.53 -7.50
CA ALA A 215 8.09 14.69 -6.91
C ALA A 215 7.55 15.98 -7.54
N TYR A 216 7.51 16.03 -8.88
CA TYR A 216 6.93 17.14 -9.64
C TYR A 216 5.48 17.43 -9.24
N ALA A 217 4.62 16.41 -9.28
CA ALA A 217 3.21 16.55 -8.98
C ALA A 217 2.95 16.98 -7.52
N MET A 218 3.78 16.55 -6.57
CA MET A 218 3.72 17.00 -5.17
C MET A 218 4.08 18.49 -5.01
N CYS A 219 5.13 18.96 -5.69
CA CYS A 219 5.49 20.38 -5.69
C CYS A 219 4.34 21.24 -6.24
N TRP A 220 3.68 20.79 -7.31
CA TRP A 220 2.50 21.48 -7.87
C TRP A 220 1.29 21.41 -6.96
N THR A 221 1.02 20.25 -6.35
CA THR A 221 -0.06 20.06 -5.37
C THR A 221 0.08 21.09 -4.24
N GLN A 222 1.28 21.20 -3.66
CA GLN A 222 1.54 22.16 -2.59
C GLN A 222 1.37 23.61 -3.05
N ARG A 223 1.83 23.93 -4.27
CA ARG A 223 1.65 25.25 -4.88
C ARG A 223 0.18 25.61 -5.07
N TRP A 224 -0.65 24.70 -5.59
CA TRP A 224 -2.07 24.94 -5.81
C TRP A 224 -2.83 25.14 -4.49
N ILE A 225 -2.51 24.36 -3.46
CA ILE A 225 -3.05 24.57 -2.10
C ILE A 225 -2.64 25.94 -1.57
N TYR A 226 -1.42 26.39 -1.85
CA TYR A 226 -0.96 27.70 -1.40
C TYR A 226 -1.69 28.84 -2.07
N LYS A 227 -1.91 28.73 -3.38
CA LYS A 227 -2.76 29.68 -4.11
C LYS A 227 -4.19 29.69 -3.60
N ALA A 228 -4.79 28.52 -3.34
CA ALA A 228 -6.12 28.43 -2.76
C ALA A 228 -6.19 29.13 -1.39
N TYR A 229 -5.19 28.90 -0.53
CA TYR A 229 -5.07 29.58 0.76
C TYR A 229 -4.94 31.11 0.61
N GLN A 230 -4.06 31.59 -0.27
CA GLN A 230 -3.86 33.03 -0.49
C GLN A 230 -5.13 33.70 -1.03
N THR A 231 -5.77 33.08 -2.01
CA THR A 231 -7.01 33.60 -2.60
C THR A 231 -8.14 33.66 -1.57
N ARG A 232 -8.30 32.60 -0.77
CA ARG A 232 -9.28 32.60 0.33
C ARG A 232 -8.97 33.67 1.39
N SER A 233 -7.69 33.78 1.76
CA SER A 233 -7.21 34.76 2.75
C SER A 233 -7.42 36.21 2.31
N THR A 234 -7.38 36.48 1.00
CA THR A 234 -7.56 37.83 0.45
C THR A 234 -9.02 38.17 0.14
N ARG A 235 -9.84 37.20 -0.29
CA ARG A 235 -11.24 37.42 -0.71
C ARG A 235 -12.26 37.31 0.41
N GLN A 236 -11.88 36.79 1.59
CA GLN A 236 -12.80 36.56 2.72
C GLN A 236 -14.03 35.70 2.35
N SER A 237 -13.92 34.89 1.29
CA SER A 237 -14.98 33.99 0.87
C SER A 237 -14.88 32.66 1.62
N ASP A 238 -15.93 32.32 2.37
CA ASP A 238 -16.05 31.03 3.03
C ASP A 238 -16.77 30.05 2.11
N HIS A 239 -16.00 29.37 1.26
CA HIS A 239 -16.52 28.28 0.44
C HIS A 239 -16.41 26.95 1.23
N PRO A 240 -17.51 26.38 1.75
CA PRO A 240 -17.47 25.21 2.64
C PRO A 240 -16.86 23.97 1.97
N GLN A 241 -16.94 23.88 0.64
CA GLN A 241 -16.31 22.79 -0.11
C GLN A 241 -14.77 22.84 -0.03
N ILE A 242 -14.15 24.02 0.07
CA ILE A 242 -12.68 24.12 0.21
C ILE A 242 -12.26 23.50 1.56
N ASP A 243 -13.02 23.73 2.64
CA ASP A 243 -12.76 23.11 3.94
C ASP A 243 -12.92 21.59 3.90
N ASN A 244 -13.95 21.09 3.19
CA ASN A 244 -14.13 19.65 2.99
C ASN A 244 -12.96 19.02 2.21
N LEU A 245 -12.57 19.64 1.09
CA LEU A 245 -11.45 19.19 0.25
C LEU A 245 -10.12 19.21 1.02
N LEU A 246 -9.85 20.28 1.78
CA LEU A 246 -8.68 20.39 2.63
C LEU A 246 -8.66 19.28 3.68
N LYS A 247 -9.81 18.97 4.30
CA LYS A 247 -9.93 17.88 5.27
C LYS A 247 -9.67 16.51 4.65
N ILE A 248 -10.22 16.24 3.46
CA ILE A 248 -9.99 14.98 2.73
C ILE A 248 -8.51 14.84 2.37
N LEU A 249 -7.91 15.89 1.80
CA LEU A 249 -6.50 15.93 1.45
C LEU A 249 -5.61 15.68 2.68
N THR A 250 -5.86 16.41 3.77
CA THR A 250 -5.10 16.28 5.01
C THR A 250 -5.20 14.87 5.59
N THR A 251 -6.41 14.30 5.59
CA THR A 251 -6.64 12.93 6.07
C THR A 251 -5.91 11.91 5.21
N ALA A 252 -6.00 12.02 3.88
CA ALA A 252 -5.33 11.13 2.94
C ALA A 252 -3.80 11.19 3.12
N VAL A 253 -3.23 12.39 3.14
CA VAL A 253 -1.79 12.62 3.26
C VAL A 253 -1.27 12.12 4.61
N ASN A 254 -1.91 12.49 5.72
CA ASN A 254 -1.51 12.03 7.05
C ASN A 254 -1.56 10.50 7.14
N THR A 255 -2.58 9.89 6.55
CA THR A 255 -2.70 8.43 6.50
C THR A 255 -1.56 7.81 5.70
N CYS A 256 -1.20 8.39 4.55
CA CYS A 256 -0.08 7.90 3.73
C CYS A 256 1.28 8.05 4.45
N VAL A 257 1.49 9.12 5.21
CA VAL A 257 2.73 9.35 5.98
C VAL A 257 2.93 8.30 7.09
N GLN A 258 1.85 7.72 7.62
CA GLN A 258 1.94 6.65 8.63
C GLN A 258 2.28 5.27 8.04
N VAL A 259 2.29 5.13 6.71
CA VAL A 259 2.63 3.86 6.04
C VAL A 259 4.14 3.67 6.07
N GLN A 260 4.59 2.47 6.48
CA GLN A 260 6.02 2.13 6.52
C GLN A 260 6.68 2.33 5.15
N ASP A 261 7.90 2.91 5.13
CA ASP A 261 8.68 3.18 3.91
C ASP A 261 8.80 1.94 2.99
N SER A 262 8.90 0.74 3.57
CA SER A 262 8.94 -0.53 2.84
C SER A 262 7.69 -0.73 1.98
N ARG A 263 6.49 -0.40 2.48
CA ARG A 263 5.24 -0.55 1.71
C ARG A 263 5.12 0.47 0.59
N VAL A 264 5.60 1.70 0.82
CA VAL A 264 5.63 2.75 -0.22
C VAL A 264 6.41 2.25 -1.44
N LEU A 265 7.54 1.57 -1.21
CA LEU A 265 8.33 0.94 -2.28
C LEU A 265 7.58 -0.17 -3.03
N HIS A 266 6.81 -1.02 -2.33
CA HIS A 266 6.08 -2.13 -2.95
C HIS A 266 4.82 -1.70 -3.72
N ARG A 267 4.34 -0.47 -3.48
CA ARG A 267 3.07 0.05 -4.01
C ARG A 267 3.26 1.30 -4.87
N ARG A 268 4.36 1.36 -5.63
CA ARG A 268 4.72 2.51 -6.48
C ARG A 268 3.56 3.05 -7.33
N ASP A 269 2.90 2.18 -8.11
CA ASP A 269 1.79 2.59 -8.99
C ASP A 269 0.62 3.21 -8.22
N CYS A 270 0.36 2.73 -7.00
CA CYS A 270 -0.68 3.27 -6.13
C CYS A 270 -0.30 4.66 -5.62
N ILE A 271 0.96 4.87 -5.24
CA ILE A 271 1.47 6.18 -4.81
C ILE A 271 1.41 7.20 -5.96
N GLU A 272 1.72 6.78 -7.19
CA GLU A 272 1.59 7.63 -8.40
C GLU A 272 0.13 8.06 -8.64
N GLN A 273 -0.82 7.14 -8.47
CA GLN A 273 -2.25 7.46 -8.56
C GLN A 273 -2.71 8.39 -7.42
N ILE A 274 -2.29 8.13 -6.17
CA ILE A 274 -2.61 9.00 -5.01
C ILE A 274 -2.09 10.42 -5.28
N THR A 275 -0.86 10.54 -5.75
CA THR A 275 -0.23 11.83 -6.08
C THR A 275 -1.02 12.59 -7.15
N THR A 276 -1.47 11.88 -8.19
CA THR A 276 -2.30 12.46 -9.26
C THR A 276 -3.65 12.95 -8.74
N GLN A 277 -4.31 12.18 -7.86
CA GLN A 277 -5.57 12.60 -7.24
C GLN A 277 -5.38 13.79 -6.31
N LEU A 278 -4.32 13.82 -5.50
CA LEU A 278 -4.00 14.95 -4.62
C LEU A 278 -3.77 16.23 -5.42
N ASN A 279 -3.00 16.17 -6.52
CA ASN A 279 -2.80 17.31 -7.40
C ASN A 279 -4.12 17.80 -8.02
N SER A 280 -4.98 16.87 -8.42
CA SER A 280 -6.30 17.19 -9.01
C SER A 280 -7.26 17.82 -8.00
N LEU A 281 -7.22 17.40 -6.73
CA LEU A 281 -7.98 18.06 -5.65
C LEU A 281 -7.43 19.46 -5.35
N ALA A 282 -6.11 19.62 -5.36
CA ALA A 282 -5.48 20.91 -5.13
C ALA A 282 -5.81 21.94 -6.22
N ILE A 283 -5.83 21.53 -7.50
CA ILE A 283 -6.30 22.37 -8.62
C ILE A 283 -7.76 22.80 -8.39
N LEU A 284 -8.63 21.85 -8.04
CA LEU A 284 -10.04 22.15 -7.76
C LEU A 284 -10.20 23.17 -6.61
N MET A 285 -9.41 23.04 -5.54
CA MET A 285 -9.43 24.00 -4.43
C MET A 285 -9.04 25.41 -4.90
N GLU A 286 -8.08 25.52 -5.82
CA GLU A 286 -7.66 26.80 -6.40
C GLU A 286 -8.74 27.41 -7.30
N GLU A 287 -9.35 26.60 -8.18
CA GLU A 287 -10.45 27.00 -9.05
C GLU A 287 -11.66 27.52 -8.22
N LEU A 288 -12.04 26.78 -7.17
CA LEU A 288 -13.12 27.16 -6.25
C LEU A 288 -12.77 28.45 -5.49
N ALA A 289 -11.53 28.61 -5.03
CA ALA A 289 -11.11 29.86 -4.39
C ALA A 289 -11.16 31.05 -5.37
N GLY A 290 -10.89 30.79 -6.66
CA GLY A 290 -10.99 31.74 -7.76
C GLY A 290 -12.42 32.16 -8.13
N ASN A 291 -13.46 31.55 -7.55
CA ASN A 291 -14.86 31.66 -7.99
C ASN A 291 -15.07 31.21 -9.45
N HIS A 292 -14.26 30.28 -9.93
CA HIS A 292 -14.50 29.64 -11.22
C HIS A 292 -15.55 28.55 -11.04
N ASP A 293 -16.55 28.52 -11.92
CA ASP A 293 -17.55 27.45 -11.96
C ASP A 293 -16.87 26.17 -12.45
N SER A 294 -16.33 25.39 -11.51
CA SER A 294 -15.69 24.11 -11.80
C SER A 294 -16.78 23.08 -12.12
N GLY A 295 -16.64 22.36 -13.23
CA GLY A 295 -17.56 21.27 -13.59
C GLY A 295 -17.65 20.18 -12.51
N PRO A 296 -18.64 19.27 -12.59
CA PRO A 296 -18.92 18.29 -11.54
C PRO A 296 -17.70 17.40 -11.22
N THR A 297 -17.38 17.28 -9.93
CA THR A 297 -16.16 16.66 -9.38
C THR A 297 -16.37 15.23 -8.87
N GLU A 298 -17.42 14.56 -9.34
CA GLU A 298 -18.13 13.46 -8.68
C GLU A 298 -17.36 12.13 -8.50
N TYR A 299 -16.04 12.08 -8.73
CA TYR A 299 -15.24 10.85 -8.62
C TYR A 299 -13.85 11.00 -7.99
N ARG A 300 -13.37 12.22 -7.72
CA ARG A 300 -11.98 12.42 -7.26
C ARG A 300 -11.78 12.08 -5.78
N GLU A 301 -12.77 12.41 -4.95
CA GLU A 301 -12.73 12.19 -3.51
C GLU A 301 -12.82 10.69 -3.18
N GLU A 302 -13.75 9.99 -3.85
CA GLU A 302 -13.97 8.55 -3.70
C GLU A 302 -12.75 7.75 -4.16
N GLU A 303 -12.15 8.15 -5.29
CA GLU A 303 -10.98 7.47 -5.83
C GLU A 303 -9.74 7.67 -4.94
N LEU A 304 -9.52 8.89 -4.42
CA LEU A 304 -8.45 9.12 -3.44
C LEU A 304 -8.66 8.28 -2.18
N ALA A 305 -9.88 8.25 -1.63
CA ALA A 305 -10.21 7.44 -0.46
C ALA A 305 -9.96 5.96 -0.71
N ARG A 306 -10.39 5.44 -1.88
CA ARG A 306 -10.15 4.06 -2.31
C ARG A 306 -8.65 3.76 -2.36
N LEU A 307 -7.85 4.61 -2.99
CA LEU A 307 -6.40 4.42 -3.13
C LEU A 307 -5.66 4.46 -1.79
N VAL A 308 -6.05 5.36 -0.88
CA VAL A 308 -5.49 5.42 0.48
C VAL A 308 -5.79 4.13 1.24
N VAL A 309 -7.01 3.60 1.13
CA VAL A 309 -7.37 2.31 1.74
C VAL A 309 -6.50 1.18 1.18
N ILE A 310 -6.24 1.17 -0.14
CA ILE A 310 -5.36 0.17 -0.78
C ILE A 310 -3.95 0.24 -0.23
N LEU A 311 -3.41 1.46 -0.05
CA LEU A 311 -2.05 1.65 0.44
C LEU A 311 -1.88 1.20 1.90
N VAL A 312 -2.87 1.49 2.75
CA VAL A 312 -2.79 1.23 4.20
C VAL A 312 -3.15 -0.21 4.55
N SER A 313 -4.02 -0.82 3.75
CA SER A 313 -4.42 -2.21 3.97
C SER A 313 -3.18 -3.12 3.92
N PRO A 314 -2.97 -3.98 4.93
CA PRO A 314 -1.89 -4.95 4.87
C PRO A 314 -2.05 -5.83 3.62
N ASP A 315 -0.91 -6.19 3.02
CA ASP A 315 -0.93 -7.15 1.93
C ASP A 315 -1.68 -8.40 2.39
N PRO A 316 -2.59 -8.94 1.57
CA PRO A 316 -3.26 -10.17 1.93
C PRO A 316 -2.19 -11.21 2.24
N PHE A 317 -2.31 -11.89 3.39
CA PHE A 317 -1.36 -12.93 3.80
C PHE A 317 -1.13 -13.85 2.63
N THR A 318 0.08 -13.76 2.06
CA THR A 318 0.46 -14.45 0.83
C THR A 318 0.77 -15.90 1.18
N GLY A 319 -0.23 -16.60 1.69
CA GLY A 319 -0.21 -18.04 1.90
C GLY A 319 -0.61 -18.71 0.59
N VAL A 320 0.37 -19.35 -0.04
CA VAL A 320 0.27 -20.23 -1.22
C VAL A 320 0.35 -19.50 -2.57
N THR A 321 1.55 -19.60 -3.15
CA THR A 321 1.92 -19.36 -4.55
C THR A 321 0.86 -19.83 -5.54
N SER A 322 0.07 -18.91 -6.07
CA SER A 322 -0.74 -19.15 -7.28
C SER A 322 -0.51 -18.00 -8.23
N THR A 323 0.26 -18.28 -9.29
CA THR A 323 0.71 -17.36 -10.35
C THR A 323 -0.41 -16.97 -11.33
N SER A 324 -1.60 -16.66 -10.83
CA SER A 324 -2.74 -16.28 -11.68
C SER A 324 -2.93 -14.77 -11.70
N THR A 325 -2.38 -14.13 -12.73
CA THR A 325 -2.45 -12.69 -13.01
C THR A 325 -3.89 -12.21 -13.28
N GLY A 326 -4.30 -11.16 -12.57
CA GLY A 326 -5.24 -10.14 -13.07
C GLY A 326 -6.70 -10.21 -12.64
N GLY A 327 -7.23 -11.38 -12.29
CA GLY A 327 -8.66 -11.53 -11.95
C GLY A 327 -9.02 -11.38 -10.46
N ASP A 328 -8.03 -11.38 -9.57
CA ASP A 328 -8.25 -11.68 -8.14
C ASP A 328 -8.47 -10.43 -7.26
N TRP A 329 -8.15 -9.24 -7.76
CA TRP A 329 -8.26 -8.01 -6.95
C TRP A 329 -9.69 -7.65 -6.59
N THR A 330 -10.66 -7.80 -7.50
CA THR A 330 -12.08 -7.56 -7.21
C THR A 330 -12.64 -8.58 -6.22
N ALA A 331 -12.16 -9.83 -6.26
CA ALA A 331 -12.51 -10.85 -5.27
C ALA A 331 -11.89 -10.52 -3.89
N LEU A 332 -10.64 -10.05 -3.88
CA LEU A 332 -9.91 -9.67 -2.68
C LEU A 332 -10.53 -8.44 -1.99
N PHE A 333 -10.82 -7.37 -2.74
CA PHE A 333 -11.53 -6.19 -2.22
C PHE A 333 -12.94 -6.56 -1.78
N GLY A 334 -13.60 -7.47 -2.49
CA GLY A 334 -14.87 -8.05 -2.05
C GLY A 334 -14.76 -8.73 -0.69
N THR A 335 -13.69 -9.48 -0.43
CA THR A 335 -13.47 -10.12 0.88
C THR A 335 -13.15 -9.11 2.00
N VAL A 336 -12.28 -8.13 1.76
CA VAL A 336 -11.92 -7.13 2.78
C VAL A 336 -13.11 -6.22 3.11
N ALA A 337 -13.85 -5.76 2.10
CA ALA A 337 -15.06 -4.95 2.31
C ALA A 337 -16.16 -5.73 3.05
N LYS A 338 -16.29 -7.04 2.75
CA LYS A 338 -17.20 -7.94 3.45
C LYS A 338 -16.81 -8.10 4.93
N ASP A 339 -15.54 -8.34 5.22
CA ASP A 339 -15.07 -8.56 6.59
C ASP A 339 -15.17 -7.26 7.42
N ALA A 340 -14.85 -6.11 6.81
CA ALA A 340 -15.07 -4.80 7.42
C ALA A 340 -16.56 -4.52 7.70
N LEU A 341 -17.46 -4.89 6.76
CA LEU A 341 -18.90 -4.75 6.94
C LEU A 341 -19.42 -5.62 8.10
N LEU A 342 -18.99 -6.88 8.17
CA LEU A 342 -19.38 -7.80 9.25
C LEU A 342 -18.89 -7.30 10.60
N PHE A 343 -17.62 -6.89 10.70
CA PHE A 343 -17.04 -6.35 11.93
C PHE A 343 -17.73 -5.07 12.38
N THR A 344 -18.03 -4.15 11.45
CA THR A 344 -18.72 -2.90 11.75
C THR A 344 -20.15 -3.15 12.24
N LEU A 345 -20.89 -4.05 11.59
CA LEU A 345 -22.24 -4.42 12.01
C LEU A 345 -22.25 -5.08 13.39
N GLU A 346 -21.27 -5.94 13.70
CA GLU A 346 -21.11 -6.54 15.02
C GLU A 346 -20.80 -5.49 16.09
N GLY A 347 -19.88 -4.56 15.80
CA GLY A 347 -19.59 -3.42 16.67
C GLY A 347 -20.82 -2.56 16.96
N ILE A 348 -21.62 -2.25 15.94
CA ILE A 348 -22.88 -1.49 16.10
C ILE A 348 -23.87 -2.27 16.96
N VAL A 349 -24.03 -3.59 16.75
CA VAL A 349 -24.93 -4.42 17.56
C VAL A 349 -24.52 -4.41 19.03
N GLN A 350 -23.21 -4.48 19.32
CA GLN A 350 -22.69 -4.45 20.68
C GLN A 350 -22.80 -3.05 21.33
N SER A 351 -22.63 -1.97 20.56
CA SER A 351 -22.68 -0.60 21.08
C SER A 351 -24.09 -0.03 21.21
N SER A 352 -25.09 -0.66 20.59
CA SER A 352 -26.47 -0.12 20.48
C SER A 352 -27.43 -0.59 21.58
N ASP A 353 -26.93 -1.10 22.70
CA ASP A 353 -27.76 -1.54 23.84
C ASP A 353 -28.68 -0.42 24.38
N ALA A 354 -28.26 0.83 24.25
CA ALA A 354 -29.04 2.01 24.63
C ALA A 354 -30.09 2.44 23.58
N PHE A 355 -30.07 1.87 22.37
CA PHE A 355 -30.93 2.25 21.25
C PHE A 355 -31.57 1.02 20.60
N PRO A 356 -32.66 0.46 21.19
CA PRO A 356 -33.27 -0.78 20.73
C PRO A 356 -33.64 -0.84 19.24
N PRO A 357 -34.17 0.24 18.61
CA PRO A 357 -34.45 0.23 17.18
C PRO A 357 -33.19 0.08 16.31
N LEU A 358 -32.09 0.72 16.70
CA LEU A 358 -30.81 0.65 15.99
C LEU A 358 -30.17 -0.74 16.16
N LYS A 359 -30.20 -1.30 17.37
CA LYS A 359 -29.73 -2.67 17.64
C LYS A 359 -30.50 -3.70 16.81
N SER A 360 -31.82 -3.56 16.72
CA SER A 360 -32.67 -4.44 15.92
C SER A 360 -32.33 -4.37 14.43
N ALA A 361 -32.17 -3.15 13.88
CA ALA A 361 -31.78 -2.94 12.48
C ALA A 361 -30.38 -3.51 12.17
N ALA A 362 -29.38 -3.22 13.01
CA ALA A 362 -28.02 -3.72 12.86
C ALA A 362 -27.96 -5.26 12.99
N SER A 363 -28.71 -5.85 13.93
CA SER A 363 -28.81 -7.30 14.08
C SER A 363 -29.46 -7.96 12.86
N GLY A 364 -30.48 -7.33 12.28
CA GLY A 364 -31.11 -7.78 11.04
C GLY A 364 -30.16 -7.74 9.84
N LEU A 365 -29.40 -6.66 9.68
CA LEU A 365 -28.39 -6.53 8.63
C LEU A 365 -27.24 -7.53 8.81
N LEU A 366 -26.76 -7.71 10.04
CA LEU A 366 -25.74 -8.70 10.37
C LEU A 366 -26.23 -10.13 10.05
N PHE A 367 -27.50 -10.43 10.35
CA PHE A 367 -28.11 -11.71 9.99
C PHE A 367 -28.13 -11.93 8.47
N PHE A 368 -28.52 -10.93 7.68
CA PHE A 368 -28.52 -11.05 6.22
C PHE A 368 -27.11 -11.16 5.63
N ALA A 369 -26.15 -10.37 6.13
CA ALA A 369 -24.75 -10.44 5.70
C ALA A 369 -24.14 -11.80 6.02
N THR A 370 -24.35 -12.31 7.24
CA THR A 370 -23.91 -13.65 7.66
C THR A 370 -24.61 -14.74 6.84
N SER A 371 -25.91 -14.60 6.57
CA SER A 371 -26.66 -15.56 5.76
C SER A 371 -26.19 -15.58 4.30
N ALA A 372 -25.89 -14.43 3.72
CA ALA A 372 -25.30 -14.30 2.39
C ALA A 372 -23.87 -14.87 2.34
N ASP A 373 -23.08 -14.68 3.40
CA ASP A 373 -21.75 -15.28 3.54
C ASP A 373 -21.82 -16.81 3.65
N MET A 374 -22.74 -17.35 4.46
CA MET A 374 -22.99 -18.80 4.51
C MET A 374 -23.50 -19.37 3.18
N ALA A 375 -24.29 -18.61 2.43
CA ALA A 375 -24.78 -19.02 1.11
C ALA A 375 -23.68 -19.00 0.04
N SER A 376 -22.75 -18.04 0.12
CA SER A 376 -21.67 -17.86 -0.85
C SER A 376 -20.45 -18.78 -0.59
N SER A 377 -20.04 -18.93 0.67
CA SER A 377 -18.94 -19.81 1.10
C SER A 377 -19.20 -21.29 0.78
N ASN A 378 -20.45 -21.73 0.87
CA ASN A 378 -20.85 -23.10 0.52
C ASN A 378 -20.63 -23.44 -0.96
N LYS A 379 -20.70 -22.47 -1.88
CA LYS A 379 -20.50 -22.74 -3.32
C LYS A 379 -19.06 -23.11 -3.65
N LYS A 380 -18.09 -22.59 -2.87
CA LYS A 380 -16.67 -22.96 -2.99
C LYS A 380 -16.42 -24.32 -2.34
N HIS A 381 -16.88 -24.53 -1.11
CA HIS A 381 -16.73 -25.81 -0.41
C HIS A 381 -17.37 -26.98 -1.14
N ILE A 382 -18.59 -26.84 -1.67
CA ILE A 382 -19.24 -27.91 -2.44
C ILE A 382 -18.45 -28.25 -3.71
N ARG A 383 -17.90 -27.25 -4.41
CA ARG A 383 -17.05 -27.49 -5.59
C ARG A 383 -15.75 -28.20 -5.23
N ASP A 384 -15.11 -27.81 -4.13
CA ASP A 384 -13.87 -28.44 -3.67
C ASP A 384 -14.11 -29.87 -3.18
N ILE A 385 -15.20 -30.13 -2.46
CA ILE A 385 -15.61 -31.48 -2.06
C ILE A 385 -15.87 -32.34 -3.30
N HIS A 386 -16.63 -31.83 -4.28
CA HIS A 386 -16.88 -32.53 -5.53
C HIS A 386 -15.59 -32.85 -6.31
N LYS A 387 -14.61 -31.93 -6.31
CA LYS A 387 -13.30 -32.17 -6.92
C LYS A 387 -12.50 -33.25 -6.18
N ARG A 388 -12.50 -33.22 -4.84
CA ARG A 388 -11.82 -34.23 -4.00
C ARG A 388 -12.44 -35.61 -4.15
N VAL A 389 -13.77 -35.71 -4.13
CA VAL A 389 -14.53 -36.95 -4.34
C VAL A 389 -14.24 -37.54 -5.72
N ASN A 390 -14.26 -36.74 -6.79
CA ASN A 390 -13.93 -37.21 -8.14
C ASN A 390 -12.46 -37.68 -8.27
N SER A 391 -11.52 -36.96 -7.66
CA SER A 391 -10.11 -37.37 -7.65
C SER A 391 -9.89 -38.68 -6.90
N LEU A 392 -10.59 -38.88 -5.79
CA LEU A 392 -10.52 -40.10 -4.97
C LEU A 392 -11.13 -41.28 -5.72
N ALA A 393 -12.31 -41.10 -6.31
CA ALA A 393 -12.98 -42.10 -7.15
C ALA A 393 -12.10 -42.53 -8.34
N ALA A 394 -11.46 -41.57 -9.03
CA ALA A 394 -10.57 -41.85 -10.15
C ALA A 394 -9.30 -42.61 -9.72
N SER A 395 -8.79 -42.36 -8.50
CA SER A 395 -7.60 -43.04 -7.96
C SER A 395 -7.91 -44.47 -7.56
N LEU A 396 -9.07 -44.70 -6.92
CA LEU A 396 -9.53 -46.04 -6.53
C LEU A 396 -9.87 -46.90 -7.74
N LYS A 397 -10.56 -46.34 -8.74
CA LYS A 397 -10.88 -47.03 -10.00
C LYS A 397 -9.62 -47.49 -10.75
N ARG A 398 -8.52 -46.74 -10.62
CA ARG A 398 -7.22 -47.10 -11.21
C ARG A 398 -6.51 -48.21 -10.44
N GLY A 399 -6.67 -48.26 -9.11
CA GLY A 399 -6.12 -49.33 -8.26
C GLY A 399 -6.87 -50.65 -8.35
N ALA A 400 -8.17 -50.61 -8.66
CA ALA A 400 -9.05 -51.78 -8.78
C ALA A 400 -9.05 -52.45 -10.18
N ALA A 401 -8.35 -51.88 -11.17
CA ALA A 401 -8.33 -52.43 -12.53
C ALA A 401 -7.77 -53.86 -12.54
N GLU A 402 -8.48 -54.76 -13.22
CA GLU A 402 -8.17 -56.20 -13.30
C GLU A 402 -6.73 -56.44 -13.78
N GLY A 403 -5.92 -57.07 -12.93
CA GLY A 403 -4.51 -57.36 -13.20
C GLY A 403 -3.54 -57.00 -12.07
N SER A 404 -3.98 -56.30 -11.02
CA SER A 404 -3.16 -56.06 -9.82
C SER A 404 -3.11 -57.31 -8.93
N MET A 405 -1.94 -57.66 -8.39
CA MET A 405 -1.74 -58.80 -7.49
C MET A 405 -2.29 -58.55 -6.07
N LEU A 406 -3.47 -57.94 -5.95
CA LEU A 406 -4.10 -57.68 -4.66
C LEU A 406 -4.85 -58.92 -4.16
N ALA A 407 -4.73 -59.21 -2.86
CA ALA A 407 -5.51 -60.28 -2.24
C ALA A 407 -7.01 -59.98 -2.33
N PRO A 408 -7.90 -60.99 -2.49
CA PRO A 408 -9.34 -60.80 -2.70
C PRO A 408 -10.02 -59.89 -1.65
N ALA A 409 -9.59 -59.97 -0.39
CA ALA A 409 -10.10 -59.12 0.68
C ALA A 409 -9.84 -57.61 0.46
N HIS A 410 -8.79 -57.24 -0.28
CA HIS A 410 -8.51 -55.85 -0.65
C HIS A 410 -9.35 -55.39 -1.83
N GLN A 411 -9.64 -56.29 -2.76
CA GLN A 411 -10.57 -56.03 -3.85
C GLN A 411 -11.97 -55.72 -3.28
N ASP A 412 -12.41 -56.45 -2.26
CA ASP A 412 -13.68 -56.23 -1.57
C ASP A 412 -13.70 -54.90 -0.81
N ALA A 413 -12.64 -54.57 -0.06
CA ALA A 413 -12.55 -53.29 0.65
C ALA A 413 -12.49 -52.07 -0.29
N ILE A 414 -11.79 -52.18 -1.42
CA ILE A 414 -11.73 -51.13 -2.44
C ILE A 414 -13.08 -51.00 -3.16
N SER A 415 -13.77 -52.12 -3.41
CA SER A 415 -15.10 -52.12 -4.04
C SER A 415 -16.16 -51.51 -3.12
N ALA A 416 -16.14 -51.83 -1.83
CA ALA A 416 -17.00 -51.21 -0.82
C ALA A 416 -16.77 -49.68 -0.74
N LEU A 417 -15.50 -49.26 -0.67
CA LEU A 417 -15.15 -47.82 -0.66
C LEU A 417 -15.58 -47.09 -1.94
N ALA A 418 -15.46 -47.74 -3.11
CA ALA A 418 -15.91 -47.18 -4.37
C ALA A 418 -17.45 -47.05 -4.45
N ALA A 419 -18.19 -47.98 -3.86
CA ALA A 419 -19.65 -47.91 -3.73
C ALA A 419 -20.06 -46.74 -2.81
N ASP A 420 -19.42 -46.60 -1.65
CA ASP A 420 -19.68 -45.51 -0.70
C ASP A 420 -19.40 -44.13 -1.33
N ILE A 421 -18.30 -43.99 -2.07
CA ILE A 421 -17.96 -42.75 -2.77
C ILE A 421 -18.95 -42.44 -3.91
N SER A 422 -19.52 -43.46 -4.54
CA SER A 422 -20.54 -43.28 -5.58
C SER A 422 -21.87 -42.80 -4.98
N ALA A 423 -22.29 -43.39 -3.85
CA ALA A 423 -23.46 -42.93 -3.11
C ALA A 423 -23.31 -41.47 -2.65
N LEU A 424 -22.12 -41.11 -2.14
CA LEU A 424 -21.79 -39.74 -1.72
C LEU A 424 -21.87 -38.73 -2.87
N LYS A 425 -21.46 -39.16 -4.08
CA LYS A 425 -21.54 -38.34 -5.28
C LYS A 425 -23.01 -38.06 -5.65
N ASP A 426 -23.86 -39.08 -5.57
CA ASP A 426 -25.28 -38.95 -5.88
C ASP A 426 -26.00 -38.02 -4.86
N ASP A 427 -25.65 -38.12 -3.58
CA ASP A 427 -26.13 -37.21 -2.53
C ASP A 427 -25.67 -35.76 -2.78
N LEU A 428 -24.41 -35.55 -3.16
CA LEU A 428 -23.90 -34.24 -3.55
C LEU A 428 -24.61 -33.67 -4.78
N GLU A 429 -24.89 -34.51 -5.78
CA GLU A 429 -25.58 -34.12 -7.01
C GLU A 429 -27.06 -33.78 -6.74
N SER A 430 -27.69 -34.49 -5.81
CA SER A 430 -29.02 -34.16 -5.27
C SER A 430 -29.03 -32.76 -4.61
N ILE A 431 -28.08 -32.48 -3.70
CA ILE A 431 -27.94 -31.15 -3.05
C ILE A 431 -27.72 -30.04 -4.08
N VAL A 432 -26.94 -30.29 -5.13
CA VAL A 432 -26.69 -29.32 -6.22
C VAL A 432 -27.94 -29.08 -7.04
N ASN A 433 -28.70 -30.13 -7.36
CA ASN A 433 -29.93 -30.04 -8.16
C ASN A 433 -31.07 -29.35 -7.37
N GLU A 434 -31.22 -29.60 -6.07
CA GLU A 434 -32.18 -28.89 -5.23
C GLU A 434 -31.90 -27.37 -5.15
N ARG A 435 -30.62 -26.98 -5.20
CA ARG A 435 -30.17 -25.57 -5.14
C ARG A 435 -30.39 -24.76 -6.42
N LYS A 436 -30.85 -25.37 -7.52
CA LYS A 436 -31.26 -24.64 -8.74
C LYS A 436 -32.56 -23.84 -8.53
N SER A 437 -33.38 -24.20 -7.54
CA SER A 437 -34.58 -23.44 -7.16
C SER A 437 -34.27 -22.30 -6.18
N ARG A 438 -34.65 -21.07 -6.53
CA ARG A 438 -34.33 -19.84 -5.76
C ARG A 438 -34.96 -19.80 -4.36
N PHE A 439 -36.17 -20.35 -4.18
CA PHE A 439 -36.88 -20.33 -2.89
C PHE A 439 -36.47 -21.48 -1.95
N ARG A 440 -36.08 -22.66 -2.47
CA ARG A 440 -35.54 -23.76 -1.65
C ARG A 440 -34.13 -23.48 -1.13
N ARG A 441 -33.35 -22.64 -1.83
CA ARG A 441 -31.96 -22.32 -1.49
C ARG A 441 -31.78 -21.77 -0.06
N TYR A 442 -32.79 -21.10 0.49
CA TYR A 442 -32.74 -20.49 1.83
C TYR A 442 -32.96 -21.51 2.95
N PHE A 443 -34.02 -22.32 2.88
CA PHE A 443 -34.32 -23.32 3.91
C PHE A 443 -33.39 -24.53 3.86
N SER A 444 -32.93 -24.92 2.66
CA SER A 444 -32.04 -26.06 2.54
C SER A 444 -30.59 -25.72 2.93
N ALA A 445 -30.18 -24.46 3.04
CA ALA A 445 -28.78 -24.11 3.37
C ALA A 445 -28.34 -24.60 4.76
N LYS A 446 -29.24 -24.56 5.76
CA LYS A 446 -28.95 -25.04 7.12
C LYS A 446 -28.92 -26.57 7.18
N ARG A 447 -29.90 -27.23 6.57
CA ARG A 447 -29.96 -28.69 6.44
C ARG A 447 -28.77 -29.26 5.65
N HIS A 448 -28.44 -28.65 4.52
CA HIS A 448 -27.29 -29.03 3.70
C HIS A 448 -25.95 -28.82 4.41
N ARG A 449 -25.86 -27.95 5.42
CA ARG A 449 -24.62 -27.82 6.22
C ARG A 449 -24.43 -29.03 7.12
N GLU A 450 -25.49 -29.48 7.78
CA GLU A 450 -25.48 -30.69 8.60
C GLU A 450 -25.22 -31.93 7.74
N GLU A 451 -25.88 -32.05 6.57
CA GLU A 451 -25.64 -33.13 5.60
C GLU A 451 -24.22 -33.09 5.02
N LEU A 452 -23.66 -31.91 4.70
CA LEU A 452 -22.25 -31.80 4.26
C LEU A 452 -21.27 -32.17 5.37
N GLN A 453 -21.59 -31.87 6.63
CA GLN A 453 -20.75 -32.21 7.76
C GLN A 453 -20.78 -33.72 8.05
N ASP A 454 -21.93 -34.37 7.87
CA ASP A 454 -22.08 -35.83 7.91
C ASP A 454 -21.30 -36.49 6.75
N ILE A 455 -21.42 -35.97 5.54
CA ILE A 455 -20.64 -36.40 4.36
C ILE A 455 -19.13 -36.34 4.63
N VAL A 456 -18.65 -35.24 5.23
CA VAL A 456 -17.22 -35.09 5.59
C VAL A 456 -16.82 -36.12 6.64
N TRP A 457 -17.66 -36.33 7.66
CA TRP A 457 -17.42 -37.33 8.70
C TRP A 457 -17.36 -38.76 8.13
N GLN A 458 -18.28 -39.12 7.24
CA GLN A 458 -18.28 -40.42 6.55
C GLN A 458 -17.01 -40.60 5.70
N LEU A 459 -16.57 -39.55 5.00
CA LEU A 459 -15.35 -39.59 4.18
C LEU A 459 -14.08 -39.77 5.04
N ASP A 460 -14.02 -39.11 6.20
CA ASP A 460 -12.91 -39.27 7.14
C ASP A 460 -12.89 -40.66 7.78
N ASN A 461 -14.05 -41.23 8.10
CA ASN A 461 -14.16 -42.61 8.60
C ASN A 461 -13.73 -43.63 7.54
N ALA A 462 -14.18 -43.46 6.29
CA ALA A 462 -13.79 -44.30 5.17
C ALA A 462 -12.28 -44.24 4.88
N ARG A 463 -11.68 -43.03 4.96
CA ARG A 463 -10.23 -42.84 4.84
C ARG A 463 -9.46 -43.51 5.99
N SER A 464 -9.95 -43.42 7.22
CA SER A 464 -9.36 -44.08 8.38
C SER A 464 -9.34 -45.60 8.23
N ASN A 465 -10.46 -46.19 7.80
CA ASN A 465 -10.58 -47.61 7.54
C ASN A 465 -9.63 -48.08 6.44
N TYR A 466 -9.53 -47.32 5.34
CA TYR A 466 -8.58 -47.60 4.26
C TYR A 466 -7.12 -47.55 4.75
N THR A 467 -6.76 -46.52 5.51
CA THR A 467 -5.40 -46.36 6.04
C THR A 467 -5.03 -47.52 6.98
N THR A 468 -5.98 -47.96 7.81
CA THR A 468 -5.83 -49.11 8.71
C THR A 468 -5.63 -50.41 7.92
N ALA A 469 -6.42 -50.62 6.85
CA ALA A 469 -6.28 -51.78 5.98
C ALA A 469 -4.91 -51.81 5.28
N VAL A 470 -4.44 -50.67 4.76
CA VAL A 470 -3.10 -50.55 4.12
C VAL A 470 -1.97 -50.76 5.13
N ALA A 471 -2.08 -50.22 6.35
CA ALA A 471 -1.09 -50.43 7.39
C ALA A 471 -1.00 -51.91 7.79
N THR A 472 -2.15 -52.57 7.93
CA THR A 472 -2.23 -54.01 8.22
C THR A 472 -1.60 -54.83 7.09
N LEU A 473 -1.85 -54.47 5.84
CA LEU A 473 -1.24 -55.11 4.67
C LEU A 473 0.29 -54.94 4.65
N ASN A 474 0.79 -53.73 4.91
CA ASN A 474 2.24 -53.51 4.96
C ASN A 474 2.88 -54.34 6.09
N ALA A 475 2.22 -54.44 7.24
CA ALA A 475 2.68 -55.28 8.35
C ALA A 475 2.70 -56.77 8.00
N THR A 476 1.63 -57.30 7.38
CA THR A 476 1.56 -58.71 6.97
C THR A 476 2.55 -59.04 5.86
N THR A 477 2.70 -58.17 4.86
CA THR A 477 3.67 -58.33 3.77
C THR A 477 5.10 -58.33 4.31
N ASN A 478 5.43 -57.39 5.21
CA ASN A 478 6.74 -57.35 5.85
C ASN A 478 6.99 -58.60 6.70
N ALA A 479 5.98 -59.10 7.42
CA ALA A 479 6.08 -60.32 8.21
C ALA A 479 6.30 -61.57 7.32
N GLN A 480 5.60 -61.66 6.17
CA GLN A 480 5.78 -62.75 5.20
C GLN A 480 7.15 -62.70 4.53
N VAL A 481 7.59 -61.52 4.10
CA VAL A 481 8.94 -61.32 3.54
C VAL A 481 9.99 -61.69 4.58
N LEU A 482 9.83 -61.25 5.84
CA LEU A 482 10.75 -61.61 6.92
C LEU A 482 10.75 -63.12 7.19
N ALA A 483 9.59 -63.78 7.16
CA ALA A 483 9.49 -65.23 7.32
C ALA A 483 10.18 -65.98 6.17
N HIS A 484 10.01 -65.53 4.93
CA HIS A 484 10.71 -66.10 3.77
C HIS A 484 12.22 -65.86 3.83
N VAL A 485 12.67 -64.65 4.18
CA VAL A 485 14.09 -64.36 4.36
C VAL A 485 14.68 -65.25 5.45
N ARG A 486 14.00 -65.41 6.60
CA ARG A 486 14.44 -66.33 7.66
C ARG A 486 14.50 -67.78 7.18
N ALA A 487 13.48 -68.27 6.48
CA ALA A 487 13.48 -69.63 5.94
C ALA A 487 14.61 -69.85 4.92
N LEU A 488 14.84 -68.90 4.02
CA LEU A 488 15.91 -68.95 3.02
C LEU A 488 17.30 -68.92 3.69
N THR A 489 17.44 -68.10 4.74
CA THR A 489 18.67 -67.97 5.54
C THR A 489 19.02 -69.29 6.24
N VAL A 490 18.00 -69.99 6.79
CA VAL A 490 18.16 -71.32 7.39
C VAL A 490 18.53 -72.36 6.32
N VAL A 491 17.86 -72.38 5.18
CA VAL A 491 18.12 -73.35 4.10
C VAL A 491 19.51 -73.17 3.48
N MET A 492 19.96 -71.93 3.29
CA MET A 492 21.27 -71.65 2.71
C MET A 492 22.42 -71.74 3.73
N GLY A 493 22.14 -72.05 5.01
CA GLY A 493 23.16 -72.15 6.07
C GLY A 493 23.92 -70.84 6.32
N VAL A 494 23.38 -69.70 5.88
CA VAL A 494 24.02 -68.39 6.03
C VAL A 494 23.64 -67.87 7.41
N ASN A 495 24.57 -67.84 8.36
CA ASN A 495 24.32 -67.13 9.61
C ASN A 495 24.17 -65.63 9.30
N PRO A 496 23.10 -64.96 9.74
CA PRO A 496 22.93 -63.53 9.48
C PRO A 496 24.13 -62.78 10.05
N ILE A 497 24.94 -62.21 9.16
CA ILE A 497 26.12 -61.41 9.49
C ILE A 497 25.65 -60.31 10.43
N HIS A 498 26.05 -60.39 11.70
CA HIS A 498 25.79 -59.32 12.66
C HIS A 498 26.53 -58.09 12.18
N LEU A 499 25.80 -57.07 11.71
CA LEU A 499 26.40 -55.80 11.34
C LEU A 499 27.05 -55.21 12.60
N PRO A 500 28.38 -55.02 12.61
CA PRO A 500 29.06 -54.41 13.75
C PRO A 500 28.65 -52.94 13.80
N GLY A 501 27.76 -52.59 14.74
CA GLY A 501 27.30 -51.20 14.92
C GLY A 501 25.84 -51.05 15.33
N THR A 502 24.99 -52.07 15.13
CA THR A 502 23.65 -52.07 15.73
C THR A 502 23.78 -52.56 17.18
N ARG A 503 23.82 -51.61 18.13
CA ARG A 503 23.69 -51.93 19.55
C ARG A 503 22.44 -52.82 19.73
N PRO A 504 22.53 -53.92 20.51
CA PRO A 504 21.34 -54.66 20.91
C PRO A 504 20.40 -53.67 21.59
N VAL A 505 19.21 -53.47 21.02
CA VAL A 505 18.12 -52.92 21.80
C VAL A 505 17.83 -54.01 22.82
N ASP A 506 18.21 -53.75 24.07
CA ASP A 506 17.92 -54.63 25.20
C ASP A 506 16.48 -55.10 25.06
N ALA A 507 16.33 -56.43 25.10
CA ALA A 507 15.03 -57.07 25.14
C ALA A 507 14.27 -56.49 26.32
N VAL A 508 13.38 -55.54 26.05
CA VAL A 508 12.32 -55.15 26.97
C VAL A 508 11.52 -56.43 27.18
N SER A 509 11.81 -57.09 28.30
CA SER A 509 11.05 -58.20 28.82
C SER A 509 9.61 -57.73 28.96
N PHE A 510 8.76 -58.12 28.01
CA PHE A 510 7.31 -58.01 28.14
C PHE A 510 6.90 -58.81 29.39
N PRO A 511 6.27 -58.19 30.40
CA PRO A 511 5.76 -58.93 31.53
C PRO A 511 4.51 -59.69 31.06
N PHE A 512 4.68 -60.98 30.74
CA PHE A 512 3.58 -61.93 30.81
C PHE A 512 3.25 -62.14 32.29
N GLY A 513 2.44 -61.24 32.85
CA GLY A 513 1.71 -61.52 34.08
C GLY A 513 0.68 -62.59 33.77
N SER A 514 0.89 -63.81 34.27
CA SER A 514 -0.13 -64.86 34.26
C SER A 514 -1.32 -64.38 35.11
N SER A 515 -2.44 -64.08 34.47
CA SER A 515 -3.73 -63.97 35.15
C SER A 515 -4.09 -65.32 35.76
N ARG A 516 -3.83 -65.45 37.06
CA ARG A 516 -4.30 -66.55 37.90
C ARG A 516 -5.83 -66.47 37.95
N ILE A 517 -6.50 -67.40 37.28
CA ILE A 517 -7.93 -67.64 37.44
C ILE A 517 -8.09 -68.29 38.82
N GLU A 518 -8.72 -67.58 39.74
CA GLU A 518 -9.16 -68.12 41.02
C GLU A 518 -10.51 -68.82 40.77
N GLU A 519 -10.46 -70.15 40.83
CA GLU A 519 -11.63 -71.03 40.78
C GLU A 519 -12.29 -70.99 42.16
N VAL A 520 -13.43 -70.30 42.27
CA VAL A 520 -14.31 -70.39 43.45
C VAL A 520 -15.38 -71.42 43.15
N GLY A 521 -15.23 -72.59 43.75
CA GLY A 521 -16.24 -73.64 43.81
C GLY A 521 -16.55 -73.99 45.27
N ALA A 522 -17.85 -74.17 45.53
CA ALA A 522 -18.57 -74.47 46.78
C ALA A 522 -18.96 -73.27 47.66
#